data_AF-A0A2W6XMN4-F1
#
_entry.id   AF-A0A2W6XMN4-F1
#
_cell.length_a   1.000
_cell.length_b   1.000
_cell.length_c   1.000
_cell.angle_alpha   90.00
_cell.angle_beta   90.00
_cell.angle_gamma   90.00
#
_symmetry.space_group_name_H-M   'P 1'
#
loop_
_entity.id
_entity.type
_entity.pdbx_description
1 polymer ?
#
loop_
_entity_poly.entity_id
_entity_poly.type
_entity_poly.pdbx_seq_one_letter_code
_entity_poly.pdbx_strand_id
1 'polypeptide(L)'
;IDYMKNTNAISQENEKIVEDIFLRGDLVKFAKTIPTKELMAKDFTEIRDFVKRSTKDVEAENLRNVSVAELSDADKSKIRKL
;
A
#
# COMPACT_ATOMS: atom_id res chain seq x y z
N ILE A 1 13.12 2.49 -4.28
CA ILE A 1 12.26 3.52 -4.91
C ILE A 1 11.79 3.07 -6.29
N ASP A 2 12.66 2.56 -7.18
CA ASP A 2 12.22 2.12 -8.53
C ASP A 2 11.20 0.98 -8.54
N TYR A 3 11.21 0.10 -7.54
CA TYR A 3 10.22 -0.98 -7.45
C TYR A 3 8.81 -0.48 -7.12
N MET A 4 8.68 0.48 -6.18
CA MET A 4 7.42 1.17 -5.90
C MET A 4 6.89 1.95 -7.12
N LYS A 5 7.75 2.29 -8.10
CA LYS A 5 7.30 2.91 -9.35
C LYS A 5 6.66 1.92 -10.32
N ASN A 6 6.96 0.61 -10.18
CA ASN A 6 6.61 -0.42 -11.16
C ASN A 6 5.40 -1.27 -10.75
N THR A 7 5.17 -1.49 -9.46
CA THR A 7 3.94 -2.12 -8.93
C THR A 7 3.24 -1.15 -7.99
N ASN A 8 2.52 -0.21 -8.62
CA ASN A 8 2.00 0.99 -7.97
C ASN A 8 0.49 0.90 -7.65
N ALA A 9 -0.02 -0.31 -7.45
CA ALA A 9 -1.42 -0.52 -7.08
C ALA A 9 -1.54 -0.62 -5.56
N ILE A 10 -1.70 0.52 -4.89
CA ILE A 10 -2.31 0.51 -3.56
C ILE A 10 -3.69 -0.16 -3.76
N SER A 11 -4.01 -1.18 -2.98
CA SER A 11 -5.34 -1.79 -3.03
C SER A 11 -6.41 -0.70 -2.84
N GLN A 12 -7.52 -0.73 -3.57
CA GLN A 12 -8.58 0.28 -3.48
C GLN A 12 -9.04 0.57 -2.04
N GLU A 13 -9.05 -0.44 -1.17
CA GLU A 13 -9.37 -0.28 0.25
C GLU A 13 -8.36 0.63 0.98
N ASN A 14 -7.07 0.38 0.80
CA ASN A 14 -6.01 1.21 1.37
C ASN A 14 -5.97 2.61 0.75
N GLU A 15 -6.30 2.75 -0.52
CA GLU A 15 -6.37 4.05 -1.21
C GLU A 15 -7.44 4.94 -0.57
N LYS A 16 -8.63 4.38 -0.32
CA LYS A 16 -9.73 5.08 0.36
C LYS A 16 -9.36 5.55 1.77
N ILE A 17 -8.65 4.72 2.53
CA ILE A 17 -8.19 5.08 3.88
C ILE A 17 -7.26 6.29 3.84
N VAL A 18 -6.30 6.30 2.91
CA VAL A 18 -5.34 7.41 2.77
C VAL A 18 -6.04 8.67 2.27
N GLU A 19 -6.94 8.56 1.30
CA GLU A 19 -7.76 9.67 0.78
C GLU A 19 -8.56 10.34 1.90
N ASP A 20 -9.30 9.56 2.68
CA ASP A 20 -10.15 10.05 3.76
C ASP A 20 -9.35 10.82 4.83
N ILE A 21 -8.14 10.34 5.16
CA ILE A 21 -7.26 10.97 6.14
C ILE A 21 -6.66 12.27 5.59
N PHE A 22 -6.24 12.29 4.33
CA PHE A 22 -5.71 13.51 3.71
C PHE A 22 -6.78 14.58 3.52
N LEU A 23 -7.99 14.21 3.10
CA LEU A 23 -9.11 15.13 3.02
C LEU A 23 -9.40 15.74 4.39
N ARG A 24 -9.44 14.93 5.46
CA ARG A 24 -9.58 15.44 6.84
C ARG A 24 -8.46 16.39 7.22
N GLY A 25 -7.21 16.05 6.90
CA GLY A 25 -6.05 16.90 7.16
C GLY A 25 -6.17 18.28 6.50
N ASP A 26 -6.64 18.32 5.25
CA ASP A 26 -6.92 19.58 4.55
C ASP A 26 -8.05 20.38 5.20
N LEU A 27 -9.15 19.72 5.58
CA LEU A 27 -10.25 20.39 6.27
C LEU A 27 -9.79 21.03 7.60
N VAL A 28 -8.94 20.34 8.37
CA VAL A 28 -8.36 20.87 9.62
C VAL A 28 -7.39 22.01 9.34
N LYS A 29 -6.52 21.88 8.33
CA LYS A 29 -5.56 22.92 7.92
C LYS A 29 -6.25 24.23 7.55
N PHE A 30 -7.43 24.15 6.95
CA PHE A 30 -8.24 25.31 6.57
C PHE A 30 -9.31 25.67 7.61
N ALA A 31 -9.20 25.17 8.85
CA ALA A 31 -10.10 25.44 9.98
C ALA A 31 -11.60 25.17 9.67
N LYS A 32 -11.87 24.26 8.73
CA LYS A 32 -13.23 23.85 8.36
C LYS A 32 -13.82 22.85 9.34
N THR A 33 -12.97 22.14 10.08
CA THR A 33 -13.35 21.16 11.11
C THR A 33 -12.38 21.23 12.30
N ILE A 34 -12.88 20.92 13.50
CA ILE A 34 -12.04 20.71 14.70
C ILE A 34 -12.01 19.20 14.96
N PRO A 35 -10.85 18.55 14.85
CA PRO A 35 -10.76 17.11 15.03
C PRO A 35 -10.79 16.76 16.52
N THR A 36 -11.47 15.66 16.87
CA THR A 36 -11.42 15.12 18.22
C THR A 36 -10.13 14.32 18.44
N LYS A 37 -9.75 14.12 19.71
CA LYS A 37 -8.56 13.34 20.05
C LYS A 37 -8.69 11.89 19.58
N GLU A 38 -9.89 11.33 19.67
CA GLU A 38 -10.22 9.97 19.25
C GLU A 38 -10.06 9.82 17.73
N LEU A 39 -10.52 10.83 16.97
CA LEU A 39 -10.41 10.82 15.51
C LEU A 39 -8.93 10.89 15.07
N MET A 40 -8.13 11.77 15.67
CA MET A 40 -6.70 11.85 15.36
C MET A 40 -5.95 10.56 15.72
N ALA A 41 -6.30 9.92 16.84
CA ALA A 41 -5.71 8.65 17.24
C ALA A 41 -6.06 7.52 16.26
N LYS A 42 -7.29 7.52 15.74
CA LYS A 42 -7.75 6.60 14.70
C LYS A 42 -6.97 6.82 13.41
N ASP A 43 -6.89 8.06 12.91
CA ASP A 43 -6.17 8.40 11.68
C ASP A 43 -4.69 7.99 11.76
N PHE A 44 -4.04 8.21 12.91
CA PHE A 44 -2.67 7.77 13.15
C PHE A 44 -2.53 6.24 13.08
N THR A 45 -3.45 5.52 13.70
CA THR A 45 -3.44 4.05 13.72
C THR A 45 -3.64 3.48 12.32
N GLU A 46 -4.57 4.05 11.56
CA GLU A 46 -4.90 3.63 10.20
C GLU A 46 -3.73 3.87 9.23
N ILE A 47 -3.06 5.02 9.29
CA ILE A 47 -1.83 5.27 8.50
C ILE A 47 -0.73 4.28 8.89
N ARG A 48 -0.51 4.05 10.19
CA ARG A 48 0.53 3.12 10.65
C ARG A 48 0.29 1.72 10.11
N ASP A 49 -0.95 1.26 10.18
CA ASP A 49 -1.30 -0.09 9.73
C ASP A 49 -1.31 -0.21 8.21
N PHE A 50 -1.65 0.86 7.48
CA PHE A 50 -1.42 0.96 6.03
C PHE A 50 0.06 0.73 5.70
N VAL A 51 0.99 1.48 6.30
CA VAL A 51 2.43 1.35 6.04
C VAL A 51 2.93 -0.07 6.33
N LYS A 52 2.49 -0.68 7.43
CA LYS A 52 2.85 -2.07 7.75
C LYS A 52 2.33 -3.06 6.71
N ARG A 53 1.08 -2.91 6.26
CA ARG A 53 0.50 -3.77 5.21
C ARG A 53 1.27 -3.61 3.91
N SER A 54 1.52 -2.38 3.48
CA SER A 54 2.30 -2.10 2.28
C SER A 54 3.72 -2.67 2.35
N THR A 55 4.36 -2.66 3.52
CA THR A 55 5.69 -3.28 3.69
C THR A 55 5.63 -4.80 3.51
N LYS A 56 4.63 -5.46 4.12
CA LYS A 56 4.42 -6.91 3.97
C LYS A 56 4.07 -7.30 2.54
N ASP A 57 3.25 -6.50 1.87
CA ASP A 57 2.85 -6.74 0.49
C ASP A 57 4.08 -6.64 -0.43
N VAL A 58 4.94 -5.63 -0.23
CA VAL A 58 6.21 -5.48 -0.95
C VAL A 58 7.15 -6.64 -0.68
N GLU A 59 7.29 -7.09 0.57
CA GLU A 59 8.13 -8.25 0.91
C GLU A 59 7.60 -9.55 0.31
N ALA A 60 6.30 -9.80 0.38
CA ALA A 60 5.66 -10.96 -0.21
C ALA A 60 5.77 -10.96 -1.74
N GLU A 61 5.66 -9.79 -2.38
CA GLU A 61 5.85 -9.63 -3.82
C GLU A 61 7.32 -9.86 -4.22
N ASN A 62 8.27 -9.33 -3.46
CA ASN A 62 9.70 -9.60 -3.65
C ASN A 62 10.01 -11.09 -3.56
N LEU A 63 9.43 -11.81 -2.58
CA LEU A 63 9.58 -13.26 -2.45
C LEU A 63 8.99 -14.01 -3.64
N ARG A 64 7.83 -13.59 -4.16
CA ARG A 64 7.24 -14.16 -5.39
C ARG A 64 8.17 -13.93 -6.59
N ASN A 65 8.74 -12.75 -6.73
CA ASN A 65 9.62 -12.43 -7.86
C ASN A 65 10.97 -13.14 -7.79
N VAL A 66 11.55 -13.30 -6.59
CA VAL A 66 12.74 -14.14 -6.39
C VAL A 66 12.43 -15.60 -6.74
N SER A 67 11.30 -16.14 -6.27
CA SER A 67 10.91 -17.52 -6.61
C SER A 67 10.74 -17.74 -8.12
N VAL A 68 10.24 -16.74 -8.86
CA VAL A 68 10.11 -16.82 -10.32
C VAL A 68 11.47 -16.70 -11.02
N ALA A 69 12.39 -15.90 -10.48
CA ALA A 69 13.74 -15.78 -11.01
C ALA A 69 14.55 -17.08 -10.89
N GLU A 70 14.34 -17.84 -9.82
CA GLU A 70 14.99 -19.13 -9.53
C GLU A 70 14.39 -20.33 -10.30
N LEU A 71 13.25 -20.17 -10.97
CA LEU A 71 12.69 -21.21 -11.83
C LEU A 71 13.58 -21.48 -13.05
N SER A 72 13.68 -22.76 -13.42
CA SER A 72 14.34 -23.18 -14.66
C SER A 72 13.65 -22.52 -15.88
N ASP A 73 14.41 -22.24 -16.93
CA ASP A 73 13.87 -21.58 -18.13
C ASP A 73 12.75 -22.39 -18.81
N ALA A 74 12.75 -23.72 -18.62
CA ALA A 74 11.69 -24.61 -19.07
C ALA A 74 10.36 -24.37 -18.32
N ASP A 75 10.41 -24.06 -17.03
CA ASP A 75 9.23 -23.81 -16.20
C ASP A 75 8.67 -22.39 -16.43
N LYS A 76 9.56 -21.41 -16.66
CA LYS A 76 9.17 -20.05 -17.08
C LYS A 76 8.42 -20.05 -18.41
N SER A 77 8.77 -20.94 -19.34
CA SER A 77 8.12 -21.06 -20.66
C SER A 77 6.67 -21.58 -20.57
N LYS A 78 6.36 -22.45 -19.62
CA LYS A 78 4.99 -22.99 -19.42
C LYS A 78 4.04 -21.94 -18.83
N ILE A 79 4.53 -21.06 -17.97
CA ILE A 79 3.72 -20.01 -17.33
C ILE A 79 3.26 -18.95 -18.34
N ARG A 80 4.07 -18.59 -19.34
CA ARG A 80 3.71 -17.59 -20.37
C ARG A 80 2.75 -18.11 -21.47
N LYS A 81 2.42 -19.40 -21.45
CA LYS A 81 1.64 -20.07 -22.51
C LYS A 81 0.17 -20.32 -22.14
N LEU A 82 -0.23 -19.95 -20.91
CA LEU A 82 -1.62 -19.86 -20.45
C LEU A 82 -2.07 -18.39 -20.52
#